data_AF-A0A1V6A639-F1
#
_entry.id   AF-A0A1V6A639-F1
#
_cell.length_a   1.000
_cell.length_b   1.000
_cell.length_c   1.000
_cell.angle_alpha   90.00
_cell.angle_beta   90.00
_cell.angle_gamma   90.00
#
_symmetry.space_group_name_H-M   'P 1'
#
loop_
_entity.id
_entity.type
_entity.pdbx_description
1 polymer ?
#
loop_
_entity_poly.entity_id
_entity_poly.type
_entity_poly.pdbx_seq_one_letter_code
_entity_poly.pdbx_strand_id
1 'polypeptide(L)' 'MNQSEIILYRTEDGSVKIDTIFQDETIWLTQSSMAELFGVNVPAISKLLKNIYEEGELQKEA' A
#
# COMPACT_ATOMS: atom_id res chain seq x y z
N MET A 1 -15.14 17.31 -3.75
CA MET A 1 -14.08 17.54 -2.76
C MET A 1 -13.54 16.17 -2.42
N ASN A 2 -12.36 15.80 -2.91
CA ASN A 2 -11.78 14.48 -2.64
C ASN A 2 -11.26 14.50 -1.21
N GLN A 3 -12.00 13.89 -0.30
CA GLN A 3 -11.58 13.75 1.09
C GLN A 3 -10.42 12.74 1.11
N SER A 4 -9.20 13.23 1.30
CA SER A 4 -8.08 12.39 1.69
C SER A 4 -8.40 11.87 3.10
N GLU A 5 -8.91 10.65 3.19
CA GLU A 5 -9.19 10.02 4.48
C GLU A 5 -7.89 9.47 5.07
N ILE A 6 -7.52 9.99 6.24
CA ILE A 6 -6.39 9.47 7.01
C ILE A 6 -6.86 8.17 7.68
N ILE A 7 -6.36 7.03 7.20
CA ILE A 7 -6.66 5.73 7.80
C ILE A 7 -5.54 5.34 8.77
N LEU A 8 -5.90 5.11 10.03
CA LEU A 8 -4.98 4.65 11.06
C LEU A 8 -4.96 3.12 11.07
N TYR A 9 -3.88 2.52 10.57
CA TYR A 9 -3.68 1.08 10.62
C TYR A 9 -2.84 0.70 11.83
N ARG A 10 -3.37 -0.16 12.69
CA ARG A 10 -2.68 -0.63 13.88
C ARG A 10 -2.01 -1.97 13.60
N THR A 11 -0.68 -1.97 13.50
CA THR A 11 0.17 -3.16 13.69
C THR A 11 0.07 -3.64 15.14
N GLU A 12 0.46 -4.88 15.45
CA GLU A 12 0.34 -5.45 16.82
C GLU A 12 1.02 -4.58 17.90
N ASP A 13 1.98 -3.74 17.53
CA ASP A 13 2.69 -2.79 18.40
C ASP A 13 2.03 -1.41 18.54
N GLY A 14 0.98 -1.10 17.78
CA GLY A 14 0.07 0.01 18.08
C GLY A 14 0.16 1.28 17.22
N SER A 15 1.18 1.44 16.36
CA SER A 15 1.71 2.80 16.09
C SER A 15 1.74 3.32 14.64
N VAL A 16 1.21 2.63 13.63
CA VAL A 16 1.36 3.11 12.24
C VAL A 16 0.27 4.14 11.85
N LYS A 17 0.70 5.35 11.50
CA LYS A 17 -0.17 6.40 10.91
C LYS A 17 0.21 6.58 9.44
N ILE A 18 -0.74 6.34 8.53
CA ILE A 18 -0.50 6.50 7.10
C ILE A 18 -1.45 7.56 6.54
N ASP A 19 -0.87 8.61 5.95
CA ASP A 19 -1.60 9.61 5.20
C ASP A 19 -1.76 9.09 3.75
N THR A 20 -3.00 8.80 3.33
CA THR A 20 -3.30 8.14 2.05
C THR A 20 -4.60 8.67 1.43
N ILE A 21 -4.86 8.30 0.17
CA ILE A 21 -6.12 8.53 -0.51
C ILE A 21 -6.92 7.23 -0.44
N PHE A 22 -8.10 7.31 0.16
CA PHE A 22 -9.10 6.26 0.07
C PHE A 22 -10.12 6.67 -0.99
N GLN A 23 -10.29 5.84 -2.01
CA GLN A 23 -11.21 6.09 -3.11
C GLN A 23 -11.68 4.75 -3.70
N ASP A 24 -12.98 4.60 -3.97
CA ASP A 24 -13.54 3.44 -4.65
C ASP A 24 -13.11 2.11 -3.98
N GLU A 25 -13.19 2.07 -2.64
CA GLU A 25 -12.73 0.94 -1.80
C GLU A 25 -11.24 0.58 -1.96
N THR A 26 -10.46 1.45 -2.61
CA THR A 26 -9.04 1.29 -2.88
C THR A 26 -8.22 2.28 -2.06
N ILE A 27 -7.12 1.79 -1.49
CA ILE A 27 -6.15 2.62 -0.75
C ILE A 27 -4.93 2.84 -1.62
N TRP A 28 -4.60 4.11 -1.87
CA TRP A 28 -3.45 4.49 -2.68
C TRP A 28 -2.23 4.74 -1.81
N LEU A 29 -1.31 3.78 -1.79
CA LEU A 29 -0.07 3.84 -1.00
C LEU A 29 1.16 3.96 -1.88
N THR A 30 2.19 4.63 -1.34
CA THR A 30 3.55 4.46 -1.87
C THR A 30 4.10 3.10 -1.45
N GLN A 31 5.07 2.56 -2.19
CA GLN A 31 5.73 1.29 -1.79
C GLN A 31 6.40 1.41 -0.41
N SER A 32 6.89 2.59 -0.03
CA SER A 32 7.46 2.87 1.29
C SER A 32 6.41 2.77 2.39
N SER A 33 5.22 3.36 2.19
CA SER A 33 4.12 3.27 3.16
C SER A 33 3.58 1.84 3.28
N MET A 34 3.54 1.07 2.19
CA MET A 34 3.20 -0.36 2.25
C MET A 34 4.23 -1.14 3.06
N ALA A 35 5.52 -0.85 2.87
CA ALA A 35 6.61 -1.51 3.59
C ALA A 35 6.50 -1.28 5.11
N GLU A 36 6.20 -0.05 5.52
CA GLU A 36 5.92 0.30 6.92
C GLU A 36 4.67 -0.43 7.46
N LEU A 37 3.56 -0.40 6.71
CA LEU A 37 2.31 -1.05 7.09
C LEU A 37 2.47 -2.56 7.36
N PHE A 38 3.22 -3.24 6.49
CA PHE A 38 3.41 -4.69 6.56
C PHE A 38 4.66 -5.10 7.35
N GLY A 39 5.42 -4.15 7.89
CA GLY A 39 6.65 -4.45 8.65
C GLY A 39 7.72 -5.15 7.80
N VAL A 40 7.82 -4.81 6.51
CA VAL A 40 8.79 -5.39 5.57
C VAL A 40 9.68 -4.32 4.97
N ASN A 41 10.71 -4.72 4.22
CA ASN A 41 11.56 -3.78 3.49
C ASN A 41 10.95 -3.43 2.12
N VAL A 42 11.15 -2.21 1.63
CA VAL A 42 10.68 -1.75 0.31
C VAL A 42 11.03 -2.71 -0.84
N PRO A 43 12.24 -3.31 -0.93
CA PRO A 43 12.54 -4.28 -1.99
C PRO A 43 11.64 -5.52 -1.98
N ALA A 44 11.09 -5.91 -0.83
CA ALA A 44 10.12 -7.02 -0.75
C ALA A 44 8.80 -6.64 -1.43
N ILE A 45 8.32 -5.41 -1.21
CA ILE A 45 7.14 -4.86 -1.91
C ILE A 45 7.39 -4.78 -3.41
N SER A 46 8.54 -4.25 -3.84
CA SER A 46 8.87 -4.16 -5.26
C SER A 46 8.93 -5.54 -5.94
N LYS A 47 9.48 -6.54 -5.25
CA LYS A 47 9.50 -7.94 -5.72
C LYS A 47 8.08 -8.51 -5.83
N LEU A 48 7.24 -8.30 -4.83
CA LEU A 48 5.86 -8.78 -4.83
C LEU A 48 5.06 -8.18 -5.99
N LEU A 49 5.12 -6.86 -6.17
CA LEU A 49 4.47 -6.17 -7.29
C LEU A 49 4.95 -6.70 -8.63
N LYS A 50 6.26 -6.92 -8.78
CA LYS A 50 6.81 -7.51 -10.00
C LYS A 50 6.18 -8.87 -10.30
N ASN A 51 6.12 -9.76 -9.30
CA ASN A 51 5.53 -11.09 -9.45
C ASN A 51 4.05 -11.02 -9.84
N ILE A 52 3.26 -10.18 -9.16
CA ILE A 52 1.82 -9.97 -9.46
C ILE A 52 1.62 -9.62 -10.94
N TYR A 53 2.44 -8.74 -11.51
CA TYR A 53 2.36 -8.37 -12.92
C TYR A 53 2.87 -9.48 -13.86
N GLU A 54 3.91 -10.22 -13.47
CA GLU A 54 4.44 -11.34 -14.27
C GLU A 54 3.49 -12.54 -14.32
N GLU A 55 2.76 -12.77 -13.22
CA GLU A 55 1.75 -13.82 -13.10
C GLU A 55 0.39 -13.42 -13.70
N GLY A 56 0.24 -12.15 -14.09
CA GLY A 56 -0.96 -11.61 -14.73
C GLY A 56 -2.14 -11.42 -13.77
N GLU A 57 -1.88 -11.42 -12.45
CA GLU A 57 -2.89 -11.14 -11.42
C GLU A 57 -3.38 -9.70 -11.48
N LEU A 58 -2.51 -8.78 -11.91
CA LEU A 58 -2.84 -7.38 -12.18
C LEU A 58 -2.25 -6.99 -13.53
N GLN A 59 -2.93 -6.09 -14.23
CA GLN A 59 -2.37 -5.46 -15.42
C GLN A 59 -1.61 -4.20 -15.02
N LYS A 60 -0.44 -3.96 -15.63
CA LYS A 60 0.19 -2.64 -15.55
C LYS A 60 -0.65 -1.67 -16.37
N GLU A 61 -1.58 -0.99 -15.73
CA GLU A 61 -2.23 0.16 -16.34
C GLU A 61 -1.18 1.26 -16.54
N ALA A 62 -1.24 1.93 -17.71
CA ALA A 62 -0.35 3.01 -18.11
C ALA A 62 -1.04 4.36 -17.96
#